data_AF-A0A0D6ET93-F1
#
_entry.id   AF-A0A0D6ET93-F1
#
_cell.length_a   1.000
_cell.length_b   1.000
_cell.length_c   1.000
_cell.angle_alpha   90.00
_cell.angle_beta   90.00
_cell.angle_gamma   90.00
#
_symmetry.space_group_name_H-M   'P 1'
#
loop_
_entity.id
_entity.type
_entity.pdbx_description
1 polymer ?
#
loop_
_entity_poly.entity_id
_entity_poly.type
_entity_poly.pdbx_seq_one_letter_code
_entity_poly.pdbx_strand_id
1 'polypeptide(L)'
;MARKSRAQKEAAATERAKLAEEDPEKYAEQEAERDAKKKQKHRKDKPWDTDDIDHWAIQPFEAEENGKKWEPFLEESSFATLFPKYREVYLREVWGHVVSALDKHIGNIIRNNDRFVKRRQRILGPGGSTLKAIELLTQCYVLVQGNTVAAMGGHKGLKEVRKIVIDCMKNIHPIYHIKELMIKRELAKDPKLANENWERFLPKFRRRREKKKGPAGGAPEAGGSGSNAVPVNGEEGQPPAKKMKMKEKKSYTPFPPAQQPSKIDLQLESGEYFLKPREKQQREEERRKAKQAAVTNARQEERAQAFIAPEEGPARAAVGVDGGKKEKKKRKRDDADGA
;
A
#
# COMPACT_ATOMS: atom_id res chain seq x y z
N MET A 1 47.78 -1.72 -16.93
CA MET A 1 47.87 -0.30 -17.35
C MET A 1 49.34 0.04 -17.59
N ALA A 2 49.77 0.06 -18.85
CA ALA A 2 51.15 0.43 -19.20
C ALA A 2 51.41 1.90 -18.85
N ARG A 3 52.51 2.19 -18.15
CA ARG A 3 52.90 3.57 -17.82
C ARG A 3 53.43 4.23 -19.10
N LYS A 4 52.85 5.37 -19.50
CA LYS A 4 53.31 6.15 -20.67
C LYS A 4 54.82 6.43 -20.57
N SER A 5 55.52 6.32 -21.71
CA SER A 5 56.96 6.59 -21.77
C SER A 5 57.25 8.08 -21.51
N ARG A 6 58.50 8.41 -21.16
CA ARG A 6 58.88 9.80 -20.85
C ARG A 6 58.65 10.75 -22.04
N ALA A 7 59.03 10.32 -23.24
CA ALA A 7 58.80 11.07 -24.48
C ALA A 7 57.30 11.33 -24.74
N GLN A 8 56.43 10.34 -24.46
CA GLN A 8 54.98 10.51 -24.59
C GLN A 8 54.37 11.45 -23.54
N LYS A 9 54.98 11.55 -22.35
CA LYS A 9 54.55 12.50 -21.32
C LYS A 9 55.00 13.91 -21.63
N GLU A 10 56.21 14.06 -22.15
CA GLU A 10 56.77 15.35 -22.57
C GLU A 10 55.96 15.90 -23.75
N ALA A 11 55.70 15.11 -24.80
CA ALA A 11 54.86 15.54 -25.93
C ALA A 11 53.42 15.95 -25.52
N ALA A 12 52.79 15.21 -24.60
CA ALA A 12 51.47 15.56 -24.08
C ALA A 12 51.48 16.81 -23.17
N ALA A 13 52.63 17.14 -22.55
CA ALA A 13 52.80 18.38 -21.81
C ALA A 13 52.98 19.58 -22.75
N THR A 14 53.70 19.40 -23.86
CA THR A 14 53.88 20.45 -24.87
C THR A 14 52.58 20.79 -25.59
N GLU A 15 51.78 19.79 -26.00
CA GLU A 15 50.45 20.06 -26.59
C GLU A 15 49.49 20.71 -25.61
N ARG A 16 49.58 20.33 -24.33
CA ARG A 16 48.77 20.94 -23.28
C ARG A 16 49.17 22.39 -23.01
N ALA A 17 50.45 22.73 -23.14
CA ALA A 17 50.92 24.11 -23.05
C ALA A 17 50.47 24.94 -24.26
N LYS A 18 50.51 24.37 -25.48
CA LYS A 18 49.98 25.02 -26.69
C LYS A 18 48.48 25.29 -26.58
N LEU A 19 47.69 24.33 -26.11
CA LEU A 19 46.25 24.52 -25.90
C LEU A 19 45.93 25.58 -24.84
N ALA A 20 46.80 25.77 -23.84
CA ALA A 20 46.65 26.82 -22.84
C ALA A 20 46.89 28.24 -23.40
N GLU A 21 47.70 28.34 -24.45
CA GLU A 21 48.04 29.61 -25.12
C GLU A 21 47.06 29.94 -26.25
N GLU A 22 46.58 28.94 -26.99
CA GLU A 22 45.65 29.10 -28.11
C GLU A 22 44.18 29.25 -27.69
N ASP A 23 43.72 28.55 -26.64
CA ASP A 23 42.31 28.56 -26.22
C ASP A 23 42.16 28.32 -24.69
N PRO A 24 42.18 29.39 -23.87
CA PRO A 24 42.26 29.27 -22.42
C PRO A 24 41.01 28.66 -21.77
N GLU A 25 39.83 28.85 -22.35
CA GLU A 25 38.57 28.28 -21.84
C GLU A 25 38.55 26.75 -21.99
N LYS A 26 38.98 26.25 -23.14
CA LYS A 26 39.01 24.82 -23.44
C LYS A 26 40.06 24.08 -22.60
N TYR A 27 41.18 24.75 -22.30
CA TYR A 27 42.17 24.25 -21.36
C TYR A 27 41.59 24.12 -19.94
N ALA A 28 40.83 25.11 -19.47
CA ALA A 28 40.19 25.08 -18.16
C ALA A 28 39.15 23.95 -18.04
N GLU A 29 38.35 23.71 -19.08
CA GLU A 29 37.40 22.59 -19.13
C GLU A 29 38.10 21.23 -19.02
N GLN A 30 39.20 21.03 -19.76
CA GLN A 30 39.96 19.78 -19.72
C GLN A 30 40.66 19.56 -18.37
N GLU A 31 41.10 20.63 -17.71
CA GLU A 31 41.68 20.54 -16.36
C GLU A 31 40.62 20.20 -15.31
N ALA A 32 39.42 20.80 -15.41
CA ALA A 32 38.28 20.47 -14.57
C ALA A 32 37.83 19.01 -14.75
N GLU A 33 37.78 18.50 -15.99
CA GLU A 33 37.43 17.11 -16.27
C GLU A 33 38.47 16.13 -15.71
N ARG A 34 39.76 16.47 -15.79
CA ARG A 34 40.84 15.65 -15.23
C ARG A 34 40.79 15.60 -13.71
N ASP A 35 40.47 16.72 -13.07
CA ASP A 35 40.31 16.77 -11.61
C ASP A 35 39.04 16.04 -11.14
N ALA A 36 37.96 16.05 -11.94
CA ALA A 36 36.80 15.19 -11.73
C ALA A 36 37.17 13.69 -11.81
N LYS A 37 37.95 13.28 -12.82
CA LYS A 37 38.45 11.90 -12.95
C LYS A 37 39.35 11.47 -11.80
N LYS A 38 40.18 12.37 -11.25
CA LYS A 38 40.98 12.08 -10.04
C LYS A 38 40.09 11.81 -8.81
N LYS A 39 39.01 12.58 -8.63
CA LYS A 39 38.06 12.39 -7.51
C LYS A 39 37.32 11.04 -7.56
N GLN A 40 37.15 10.44 -8.74
CA GLN A 40 36.48 9.15 -8.91
C GLN A 40 37.41 7.92 -8.82
N LYS A 41 38.71 8.10 -8.61
CA LYS A 41 39.70 7.01 -8.64
C LYS A 41 39.51 5.93 -7.55
N HIS A 42 38.82 6.29 -6.46
CA HIS A 42 38.48 5.39 -5.35
C HIS A 42 37.00 4.99 -5.29
N ARG A 43 36.19 5.47 -6.24
CA ARG A 43 34.77 5.14 -6.37
C ARG A 43 34.65 4.15 -7.53
N LYS A 44 35.08 2.90 -7.29
CA LYS A 44 34.87 1.79 -8.23
C LYS A 44 33.50 1.19 -7.97
N ASP A 45 32.78 0.87 -9.04
CA ASP A 45 31.46 0.25 -8.93
C ASP A 45 31.58 -1.13 -8.29
N LYS A 46 30.68 -1.42 -7.36
CA LYS A 46 30.65 -2.68 -6.61
C LYS A 46 29.80 -3.66 -7.42
N PRO A 47 30.37 -4.73 -8.01
CA PRO A 47 29.64 -5.59 -8.94
C PRO A 47 28.56 -6.48 -8.27
N TRP A 48 28.50 -6.51 -6.94
CA TRP A 48 27.41 -7.13 -6.17
C TRP A 48 26.33 -6.13 -5.74
N ASP A 49 26.50 -4.85 -6.09
CA ASP A 49 25.58 -3.75 -5.85
C ASP A 49 24.90 -3.41 -7.18
N THR A 50 24.20 -4.40 -7.75
CA THR A 50 23.35 -4.23 -8.92
C THR A 50 22.04 -3.60 -8.47
N ASP A 51 21.58 -2.56 -9.17
CA ASP A 51 20.35 -1.81 -8.85
C ASP A 51 19.07 -2.68 -8.82
N ASP A 52 19.14 -3.92 -9.32
CA ASP A 52 18.08 -4.93 -9.27
C ASP A 52 17.93 -5.61 -7.88
N ILE A 53 18.96 -5.58 -7.03
CA ILE A 53 18.93 -6.18 -5.69
C ILE A 53 18.55 -5.09 -4.70
N ASP A 54 17.27 -5.08 -4.31
CA ASP A 54 16.79 -4.17 -3.29
C ASP A 54 17.32 -4.61 -1.91
N HIS A 55 18.47 -4.05 -1.52
CA HIS A 55 19.12 -4.24 -0.21
C HIS A 55 18.25 -3.80 0.98
N TRP A 56 17.11 -3.20 0.68
CA TRP A 56 16.14 -2.64 1.61
C TRP A 56 14.77 -3.29 1.47
N ALA A 57 14.66 -4.36 0.64
CA ALA A 57 13.48 -5.19 0.57
C ALA A 57 13.27 -5.86 1.93
N ILE A 58 12.36 -5.27 2.70
CA ILE A 58 11.88 -5.82 3.95
C ILE A 58 11.09 -7.08 3.57
N GLN A 59 11.70 -8.24 3.80
CA GLN A 59 11.01 -9.52 3.71
C GLN A 59 9.71 -9.43 4.54
N PRO A 60 8.54 -9.72 3.97
CA PRO A 60 7.29 -9.64 4.70
C PRO A 60 7.32 -10.59 5.90
N PHE A 61 6.86 -10.10 7.06
CA PHE A 61 6.87 -10.86 8.32
C PHE A 61 5.93 -12.05 8.24
N GLU A 62 6.50 -13.25 8.08
CA GLU A 62 5.75 -14.50 8.20
C GLU A 62 5.69 -14.93 9.66
N ALA A 63 4.51 -15.40 10.10
CA ALA A 63 4.27 -15.74 11.50
C ALA A 63 5.13 -16.92 12.01
N GLU A 64 5.69 -17.72 11.09
CA GLU A 64 6.51 -18.89 11.38
C GLU A 64 7.64 -18.99 10.33
N GLU A 65 8.73 -18.26 10.54
CA GLU A 65 9.95 -18.48 9.74
C GLU A 65 10.67 -19.72 10.30
N ASN A 66 10.86 -20.75 9.47
CA ASN A 66 11.48 -22.03 9.85
C ASN A 66 10.79 -22.79 11.01
N GLY A 67 9.46 -22.68 11.10
CA GLY A 67 8.65 -23.49 12.05
C GLY A 67 8.83 -23.14 13.53
N LYS A 68 9.45 -21.99 13.85
CA LYS A 68 9.49 -21.43 15.20
C LYS A 68 8.70 -20.14 15.26
N LYS A 69 7.77 -20.06 16.22
CA LYS A 69 7.01 -18.85 16.53
C LYS A 69 7.94 -17.82 17.16
N TRP A 70 7.89 -16.58 16.67
CA TRP A 70 8.70 -15.46 17.16
C TRP A 70 8.40 -15.12 18.63
N GLU A 71 9.43 -15.17 19.49
CA GLU A 71 9.38 -14.68 20.87
C GLU A 71 9.53 -13.14 20.88
N PRO A 72 8.86 -12.40 21.79
CA PRO A 72 9.02 -10.95 21.89
C PRO A 72 10.43 -10.58 22.37
N PHE A 73 11.06 -9.60 21.72
CA PHE A 73 12.44 -9.18 22.03
C PHE A 73 12.61 -8.64 23.46
N LEU A 74 13.77 -9.02 24.00
CA LEU A 74 14.15 -9.20 25.41
C LEU A 74 14.86 -7.98 26.00
N GLU A 75 14.17 -6.86 26.22
CA GLU A 75 14.69 -5.84 27.14
C GLU A 75 13.65 -5.57 28.23
N GLU A 76 13.57 -6.52 29.15
CA GLU A 76 12.81 -6.43 30.38
C GLU A 76 13.55 -5.52 31.36
N SER A 77 13.01 -4.32 31.60
CA SER A 77 13.45 -3.50 32.73
C SER A 77 12.74 -3.99 33.99
N SER A 78 13.45 -4.73 34.84
CA SER A 78 12.93 -5.21 36.12
C SER A 78 13.40 -4.31 37.27
N PHE A 79 12.46 -3.82 38.08
CA PHE A 79 12.74 -3.03 39.28
C PHE A 79 12.07 -3.70 40.49
N ALA A 80 12.81 -3.88 41.58
CA ALA A 80 12.32 -4.44 42.83
C ALA A 80 12.73 -3.56 44.01
N THR A 81 11.84 -3.39 44.98
CA THR A 81 12.10 -2.70 46.24
C THR A 81 11.64 -3.56 47.40
N LEU A 82 12.48 -3.68 48.44
CA LEU A 82 12.14 -4.41 49.66
C LEU A 82 11.19 -3.56 50.51
N PHE A 83 10.21 -4.19 51.16
CA PHE A 83 9.30 -3.51 52.08
C PHE A 83 9.28 -4.19 53.47
N PRO A 84 9.10 -3.42 54.56
CA PRO A 84 8.98 -3.98 55.91
C PRO A 84 7.77 -4.90 56.07
N LYS A 85 7.90 -6.00 56.83
CA LYS A 85 6.88 -7.06 56.96
C LYS A 85 5.49 -6.55 57.35
N TYR A 86 5.39 -5.51 58.18
CA TYR A 86 4.11 -4.96 58.62
C TYR A 86 3.32 -4.24 57.50
N ARG A 87 3.96 -3.86 56.39
CA ARG A 87 3.27 -3.26 55.22
C ARG A 87 2.61 -4.31 54.32
N GLU A 88 2.87 -5.61 54.52
CA GLU A 88 2.38 -6.67 53.64
C GLU A 88 0.86 -6.73 53.57
N VAL A 89 0.17 -6.67 54.70
CA VAL A 89 -1.29 -6.77 54.77
C VAL A 89 -1.93 -5.63 53.98
N TYR A 90 -1.48 -4.40 54.24
CA TYR A 90 -1.92 -3.22 53.51
C TYR A 90 -1.61 -3.30 52.01
N LEU A 91 -0.40 -3.74 51.65
CA LEU A 91 0.01 -3.87 50.25
C LEU A 91 -0.83 -4.91 49.50
N ARG A 92 -1.24 -6.00 50.16
CA ARG A 92 -2.13 -7.02 49.58
C ARG A 92 -3.54 -6.48 49.34
N GLU A 93 -4.10 -5.73 50.28
CA GLU A 93 -5.43 -5.12 50.15
C GLU A 93 -5.46 -4.08 49.02
N VAL A 94 -4.45 -3.21 48.95
CA VAL A 94 -4.37 -2.16 47.91
C VAL A 94 -3.83 -2.68 46.57
N TRP A 95 -3.31 -3.91 46.50
CA TRP A 95 -2.63 -4.46 45.31
C TRP A 95 -3.52 -4.40 44.06
N GLY A 96 -4.82 -4.70 44.20
CA GLY A 96 -5.76 -4.62 43.07
C GLY A 96 -5.88 -3.20 42.50
N HIS A 97 -5.83 -2.19 43.35
CA HIS A 97 -5.83 -0.78 42.94
C HIS A 97 -4.49 -0.38 42.32
N VAL A 98 -3.37 -0.89 42.86
CA VAL A 98 -2.03 -0.68 42.30
C VAL A 98 -1.91 -1.30 40.92
N VAL A 99 -2.33 -2.56 40.74
CA VAL A 99 -2.38 -3.24 39.45
C VAL A 99 -3.28 -2.49 38.48
N SER A 100 -4.50 -2.10 38.87
CA SER A 100 -5.40 -1.32 37.99
C SER A 100 -4.84 0.07 37.62
N ALA A 101 -4.03 0.67 38.49
CA ALA A 101 -3.35 1.94 38.22
C ALA A 101 -2.13 1.76 37.28
N LEU A 102 -1.36 0.67 37.45
CA LEU A 102 -0.24 0.30 36.59
C LEU A 102 -0.72 -0.24 35.23
N ASP A 103 -1.85 -0.92 35.18
CA ASP A 103 -2.42 -1.46 33.94
C ASP A 103 -2.95 -0.35 33.00
N LYS A 104 -3.18 0.85 33.56
CA LYS A 104 -3.48 2.10 32.83
C LYS A 104 -2.22 2.83 32.36
N HIS A 105 -1.12 2.12 32.17
CA HIS A 105 0.03 2.64 31.46
C HIS A 105 -0.23 2.73 29.96
N ILE A 106 0.59 3.55 29.31
CA ILE A 106 0.42 3.90 27.91
C ILE A 106 0.67 2.70 27.00
N GLY A 107 1.47 1.73 27.45
CA GLY A 107 1.74 0.47 26.74
C GLY A 107 0.47 -0.29 26.33
N ASN A 108 -0.57 -0.27 27.16
CA ASN A 108 -1.81 -1.02 26.89
C ASN A 108 -2.79 -0.29 25.95
N ILE A 109 -2.53 0.98 25.60
CA ILE A 109 -3.40 1.76 24.69
C ILE A 109 -3.25 1.27 23.25
N ILE A 110 -2.08 0.75 22.89
CA ILE A 110 -1.74 0.38 21.51
C ILE A 110 -1.28 -1.08 21.49
N ARG A 111 -2.04 -1.94 20.81
CA ARG A 111 -1.74 -3.38 20.67
C ARG A 111 -0.52 -3.70 19.80
N ASN A 112 -0.13 -2.81 18.89
CA ASN A 112 1.00 -3.02 17.98
C ASN A 112 2.23 -2.26 18.50
N ASN A 113 3.32 -2.99 18.73
CA ASN A 113 4.52 -2.45 19.35
C ASN A 113 5.19 -1.35 18.49
N ASP A 114 5.35 -1.56 17.18
CA ASP A 114 5.95 -0.55 16.29
C ASP A 114 5.19 0.78 16.31
N ARG A 115 3.86 0.70 16.36
CA ARG A 115 3.00 1.87 16.45
C ARG A 115 3.15 2.56 17.80
N PHE A 116 3.30 1.79 18.88
CA PHE A 116 3.59 2.32 20.20
C PHE A 116 4.93 3.04 20.22
N VAL A 117 6.02 2.42 19.76
CA VAL A 117 7.36 3.02 19.68
C VAL A 117 7.34 4.29 18.84
N LYS A 118 6.71 4.27 17.65
CA LYS A 118 6.58 5.47 16.79
C LYS A 118 5.79 6.60 17.45
N ARG A 119 4.73 6.30 18.22
CA ARG A 119 3.94 7.32 18.93
C ARG A 119 4.61 7.81 20.22
N ARG A 120 5.35 6.95 20.91
CA ARG A 120 6.22 7.33 22.04
C ARG A 120 7.32 8.27 21.56
N GLN A 121 8.02 7.90 20.49
CA GLN A 121 9.05 8.74 19.88
C GLN A 121 8.48 10.08 19.41
N ARG A 122 7.22 10.12 18.98
CA ARG A 122 6.53 11.37 18.64
C ARG A 122 6.36 12.33 19.82
N ILE A 123 6.22 11.83 21.06
CA ILE A 123 6.13 12.66 22.27
C ILE A 123 7.50 13.30 22.55
N LEU A 124 8.58 12.54 22.41
CA LEU A 124 9.95 13.07 22.51
C LEU A 124 10.23 14.10 21.41
N GLY A 125 9.85 13.76 20.18
CA GLY A 125 10.20 14.52 18.99
C GLY A 125 11.66 14.35 18.58
N PRO A 126 12.06 14.84 17.40
CA PRO A 126 13.45 14.85 16.98
C PRO A 126 14.28 15.70 17.96
N GLY A 127 15.37 15.14 18.48
CA GLY A 127 16.25 15.80 19.45
C GLY A 127 15.59 16.20 20.77
N GLY A 128 14.44 15.62 21.13
CA GLY A 128 13.72 15.99 22.37
C GLY A 128 12.99 17.34 22.31
N SER A 129 12.92 17.98 21.13
CA SER A 129 12.31 19.31 20.95
C SER A 129 10.84 19.38 21.37
N THR A 130 10.06 18.35 21.06
CA THR A 130 8.62 18.29 21.38
C THR A 130 8.41 18.14 22.88
N LEU A 131 9.21 17.28 23.53
CA LEU A 131 9.19 17.12 24.98
C LEU A 131 9.57 18.44 25.67
N LYS A 132 10.63 19.09 25.20
CA LYS A 132 11.08 20.35 25.79
C LYS A 132 10.05 21.48 25.65
N ALA A 133 9.35 21.55 24.52
CA ALA A 133 8.25 22.49 24.33
C ALA A 133 7.09 22.23 25.32
N ILE A 134 6.74 20.96 25.58
CA ILE A 134 5.73 20.60 26.57
C ILE A 134 6.15 21.05 27.96
N GLU A 135 7.42 20.83 28.34
CA GLU A 135 7.94 21.26 29.64
C GLU A 135 7.85 22.79 29.82
N LEU A 136 8.28 23.56 28.82
CA LEU A 136 8.29 25.02 28.89
C LEU A 136 6.89 25.65 28.92
N LEU A 137 5.93 25.03 28.22
CA LEU A 137 4.55 25.51 28.17
C LEU A 137 3.76 25.14 29.43
N THR A 138 3.95 23.92 29.94
CA THR A 138 3.18 23.40 31.08
C THR A 138 3.86 23.64 32.43
N GLN A 139 5.11 24.13 32.43
CA GLN A 139 5.96 24.26 33.63
C GLN A 139 6.04 22.94 34.43
N CYS A 140 6.04 21.82 33.71
CA CYS A 140 6.18 20.49 34.28
C CYS A 140 7.49 19.88 33.80
N TYR A 141 8.12 19.08 34.65
CA TYR A 141 9.18 18.17 34.26
C TYR A 141 8.53 16.87 33.76
N VAL A 142 8.88 16.42 32.55
CA VAL A 142 8.26 15.23 31.93
C VAL A 142 9.33 14.25 31.50
N LEU A 143 9.22 13.00 31.95
CA LEU A 143 10.16 11.93 31.68
C LEU A 143 9.45 10.76 30.99
N VAL A 144 9.91 10.41 29.78
CA VAL A 144 9.32 9.35 28.94
C VAL A 144 10.18 8.10 29.02
N GLN A 145 9.83 7.16 29.90
CA GLN A 145 10.61 5.93 30.15
C GLN A 145 9.79 4.67 29.88
N GLY A 146 10.33 3.80 29.02
CA GLY A 146 9.68 2.54 28.63
C GLY A 146 8.23 2.75 28.21
N ASN A 147 7.32 2.07 28.91
CA ASN A 147 5.87 2.07 28.65
C ASN A 147 5.09 3.16 29.39
N THR A 148 5.80 4.05 30.09
CA THR A 148 5.23 5.02 31.00
C THR A 148 5.74 6.44 30.73
N VAL A 149 4.98 7.44 31.19
CA VAL A 149 5.40 8.83 31.19
C VAL A 149 5.19 9.36 32.59
N ALA A 150 6.27 9.74 33.25
CA ALA A 150 6.25 10.43 34.54
C ALA A 150 6.20 11.93 34.30
N ALA A 151 5.44 12.65 35.11
CA ALA A 151 5.37 14.11 35.05
C ALA A 151 5.28 14.70 36.46
N MET A 152 6.02 15.78 36.71
CA MET A 152 6.01 16.52 37.97
C MET A 152 5.80 18.01 37.70
N GLY A 153 4.94 18.68 38.46
CA GLY A 153 4.69 20.11 38.29
C GLY A 153 3.34 20.54 38.88
N GLY A 154 2.91 21.76 38.51
CA GLY A 154 1.64 22.30 38.96
C GLY A 154 0.43 21.52 38.42
N HIS A 155 -0.64 21.41 39.21
CA HIS A 155 -1.83 20.63 38.86
C HIS A 155 -2.48 21.02 37.50
N LYS A 156 -2.48 22.31 37.15
CA LYS A 156 -2.96 22.78 35.84
C LYS A 156 -2.11 22.24 34.69
N GLY A 157 -0.78 22.29 34.83
CA GLY A 157 0.17 21.75 33.86
C GLY A 157 0.07 20.23 33.73
N LEU A 158 -0.03 19.51 34.86
CA LEU A 158 -0.19 18.05 34.87
C LEU A 158 -1.46 17.58 34.13
N LYS A 159 -2.58 18.31 34.25
CA LYS A 159 -3.80 18.04 33.50
C LYS A 159 -3.58 18.15 31.98
N GLU A 160 -2.87 19.18 31.54
CA GLU A 160 -2.55 19.38 30.13
C GLU A 160 -1.56 18.33 29.61
N VAL A 161 -0.47 18.03 30.35
CA VAL A 161 0.48 16.96 30.00
C VAL A 161 -0.24 15.62 29.83
N ARG A 162 -1.11 15.26 30.79
CA ARG A 162 -1.90 14.02 30.72
C ARG A 162 -2.76 13.97 29.45
N LYS A 163 -3.43 15.07 29.10
CA LYS A 163 -4.24 15.16 27.89
C LYS A 163 -3.38 14.96 26.63
N ILE A 164 -2.26 15.67 26.53
CA ILE A 164 -1.31 15.59 25.39
C ILE A 164 -0.82 14.15 25.19
N VAL A 165 -0.42 13.47 26.26
CA VAL A 165 0.13 12.11 26.19
C VAL A 165 -0.93 11.11 25.74
N ILE A 166 -2.13 11.16 26.31
CA ILE A 166 -3.23 10.26 25.95
C ILE A 166 -3.67 10.48 24.50
N ASP A 167 -3.81 11.73 24.08
CA ASP A 167 -4.25 12.06 22.73
C ASP A 167 -3.17 11.71 21.69
N CYS A 168 -1.89 11.87 22.04
CA CYS A 168 -0.78 11.40 21.20
C CYS A 168 -0.91 9.90 20.89
N MET A 169 -1.27 9.12 21.91
CA MET A 169 -1.42 7.68 21.83
C MET A 169 -2.70 7.26 21.12
N LYS A 170 -3.70 8.14 21.04
CA LYS A 170 -4.92 8.01 20.22
C LYS A 170 -4.76 8.50 18.77
N ASN A 171 -3.52 8.65 18.29
CA ASN A 171 -3.18 9.10 16.94
C ASN A 171 -3.35 10.60 16.67
N ILE A 172 -3.47 11.45 17.68
CA ILE A 172 -3.37 12.89 17.52
C ILE A 172 -1.87 13.28 17.60
N HIS A 173 -1.43 14.33 16.93
CA HIS A 173 -0.02 14.76 17.01
C HIS A 173 0.16 15.77 18.17
N PRO A 174 1.18 15.64 19.04
CA PRO A 174 1.37 16.54 20.19
C PRO A 174 1.55 18.01 19.77
N ILE A 175 2.10 18.26 18.58
CA ILE A 175 2.20 19.60 17.96
C ILE A 175 0.85 20.35 17.96
N TYR A 176 -0.30 19.68 17.79
CA TYR A 176 -1.59 20.36 17.81
C TYR A 176 -1.90 20.95 19.19
N HIS A 177 -1.64 20.19 20.25
CA HIS A 177 -1.82 20.68 21.62
C HIS A 177 -0.77 21.72 22.00
N ILE A 178 0.46 21.58 21.51
CA ILE A 178 1.50 22.62 21.69
C ILE A 178 1.04 23.94 21.08
N LYS A 179 0.53 23.93 19.84
CA LYS A 179 -0.04 25.12 19.20
C LYS A 179 -1.25 25.68 19.96
N GLU A 180 -2.15 24.82 20.42
CA GLU A 180 -3.28 25.20 21.28
C GLU A 180 -2.80 25.89 22.58
N LEU A 181 -1.79 25.34 23.25
CA LEU A 181 -1.23 25.91 24.49
C LEU A 181 -0.51 27.24 24.24
N MET A 182 0.23 27.36 23.14
CA MET A 182 0.85 28.63 22.75
C MET A 182 -0.21 29.73 22.55
N ILE A 183 -1.28 29.43 21.82
CA ILE A 183 -2.37 30.39 21.57
C ILE A 183 -3.09 30.73 22.88
N LYS A 184 -3.41 29.74 23.72
CA LYS A 184 -4.01 29.97 25.04
C LYS A 184 -3.15 30.88 25.92
N ARG A 185 -1.82 30.71 25.88
CA ARG A 185 -0.89 31.52 26.67
C ARG A 185 -0.80 32.96 26.17
N GLU A 186 -0.89 33.19 24.86
CA GLU A 186 -0.96 34.55 24.31
C GLU A 186 -2.32 35.21 24.62
N LEU A 187 -3.44 34.51 24.42
CA LEU A 187 -4.78 35.02 24.73
C LEU A 187 -4.96 35.34 26.22
N ALA A 188 -4.30 34.59 27.11
CA ALA A 188 -4.35 34.83 28.55
C ALA A 188 -3.61 36.12 28.98
N LYS A 189 -2.71 36.67 28.16
CA LYS A 189 -2.05 37.95 28.44
C LYS A 189 -3.00 39.12 28.20
N ASP A 190 -3.99 38.97 27.32
CA ASP A 190 -4.93 40.01 26.98
C ASP A 190 -6.07 40.07 28.03
N PRO A 191 -6.17 41.15 28.83
CA PRO A 191 -7.17 41.22 29.90
C PRO A 191 -8.60 41.32 29.37
N LYS A 192 -8.80 41.77 28.12
CA LYS A 192 -10.11 41.96 27.50
C LYS A 192 -10.82 40.63 27.20
N LEU A 193 -10.07 39.60 26.81
CA LEU A 193 -10.62 38.30 26.40
C LEU A 193 -10.68 37.28 27.55
N ALA A 194 -10.29 37.65 28.77
CA ALA A 194 -10.17 36.73 29.89
C ALA A 194 -11.49 36.01 30.28
N ASN A 195 -12.63 36.67 30.06
CA ASN A 195 -13.95 36.15 30.41
C ASN A 195 -14.70 35.51 29.22
N GLU A 196 -14.14 35.56 28.02
CA GLU A 196 -14.78 35.07 26.79
C GLU A 196 -14.36 33.63 26.45
N ASN A 197 -15.18 32.91 25.68
CA ASN A 197 -14.83 31.57 25.21
C ASN A 197 -13.78 31.64 24.08
N TRP A 198 -12.64 30.96 24.27
CA TRP A 198 -11.51 30.95 23.32
C TRP A 198 -11.60 29.93 22.17
N GLU A 199 -12.67 29.12 22.09
CA GLU A 199 -12.83 28.06 21.08
C GLU A 199 -12.74 28.52 19.62
N ARG A 200 -13.06 29.79 19.35
CA ARG A 200 -12.96 30.38 18.01
C ARG A 200 -11.51 30.54 17.55
N PHE A 201 -10.60 30.83 18.48
CA PHE A 201 -9.18 31.05 18.21
C PHE A 201 -8.36 29.76 18.26
N LEU A 202 -8.94 28.71 18.84
CA LEU A 202 -8.31 27.40 18.98
C LEU A 202 -8.32 26.61 17.65
N PRO A 203 -7.17 26.07 17.20
CA PRO A 203 -7.12 25.26 15.99
C PRO A 203 -7.98 23.99 16.10
N LYS A 204 -9.02 23.88 15.28
CA LYS A 204 -9.88 22.69 15.23
C LYS A 204 -9.32 21.66 14.25
N PHE A 205 -8.75 20.57 14.78
CA PHE A 205 -8.30 19.47 13.94
C PHE A 205 -9.50 18.62 13.48
N ARG A 206 -9.93 18.83 12.24
CA ARG A 206 -10.94 17.96 11.62
C ARG A 206 -10.25 16.71 11.07
N ARG A 207 -10.53 15.55 11.69
CA ARG A 207 -10.06 14.26 11.16
C ARG A 207 -10.48 14.16 9.70
N ARG A 208 -9.51 14.15 8.78
CA ARG A 208 -9.76 13.87 7.37
C ARG A 208 -10.31 12.46 7.31
N ARG A 209 -11.62 12.32 7.17
CA ARG A 209 -12.20 11.05 6.77
C ARG A 209 -11.75 10.88 5.34
N GLU A 210 -10.80 9.97 5.12
CA GLU A 210 -10.51 9.51 3.77
C GLU A 210 -11.83 9.20 3.11
N LYS A 211 -12.03 9.73 1.89
CA LYS A 211 -13.23 9.43 1.11
C LYS A 211 -13.33 7.91 1.12
N LYS A 212 -14.44 7.35 1.63
CA LYS A 212 -14.70 5.93 1.49
C LYS A 212 -14.55 5.68 -0.01
N LYS A 213 -13.57 4.88 -0.42
CA LYS A 213 -13.60 4.30 -1.76
C LYS A 213 -14.91 3.54 -1.78
N GLY A 214 -15.92 4.14 -2.40
CA GLY A 214 -17.11 3.43 -2.78
C GLY A 214 -16.67 2.22 -3.60
N PRO A 215 -17.38 1.10 -3.53
CA PRO A 215 -17.10 -0.02 -4.41
C PRO A 215 -17.23 0.47 -5.85
N ALA A 216 -16.07 0.73 -6.49
CA ALA A 216 -15.82 1.09 -7.88
C ALA A 216 -16.84 2.03 -8.58
N GLY A 217 -16.40 3.26 -8.86
CA GLY A 217 -17.06 4.13 -9.84
C GLY A 217 -16.78 5.60 -9.59
N GLY A 218 -15.61 6.08 -10.01
CA GLY A 218 -15.27 7.50 -9.96
C GLY A 218 -13.83 7.71 -10.35
N ALA A 219 -13.60 8.03 -11.63
CA ALA A 219 -12.31 8.49 -12.15
C ALA A 219 -11.82 9.72 -11.36
N PRO A 220 -10.50 9.97 -11.26
CA PRO A 220 -9.99 11.18 -10.65
C PRO A 220 -10.26 12.35 -11.61
N GLU A 221 -11.17 13.26 -11.27
CA GLU A 221 -11.24 14.56 -11.95
C GLU A 221 -9.96 15.34 -11.68
N ALA A 222 -9.17 15.52 -12.74
CA ALA A 222 -8.13 16.51 -12.82
C ALA A 222 -8.79 17.89 -12.93
N GLY A 223 -8.30 18.85 -12.14
CA GLY A 223 -8.84 20.22 -12.11
C GLY A 223 -8.66 20.96 -13.45
N GLY A 224 -9.68 21.71 -13.82
CA GLY A 224 -9.66 22.72 -14.87
C GLY A 224 -10.56 23.88 -14.47
N SER A 225 -9.95 25.06 -14.32
CA SER A 225 -10.59 26.35 -14.13
C SER A 225 -11.27 26.81 -15.42
N GLY A 226 -12.45 27.45 -15.32
CA GLY A 226 -12.87 28.46 -16.29
C GLY A 226 -14.12 28.18 -17.14
N SER A 227 -15.12 29.05 -16.94
CA SER A 227 -16.16 29.51 -17.87
C SER A 227 -17.29 28.59 -18.35
N ASN A 228 -18.49 28.92 -17.86
CA ASN A 228 -19.80 29.00 -18.52
C ASN A 228 -20.11 28.03 -19.68
N ALA A 229 -21.06 27.12 -19.44
CA ALA A 229 -21.99 26.62 -20.46
C ALA A 229 -23.37 26.37 -19.84
N VAL A 230 -24.39 26.94 -20.47
CA VAL A 230 -25.83 26.86 -20.15
C VAL A 230 -26.35 25.43 -20.41
N PRO A 231 -27.32 24.88 -19.64
CA PRO A 231 -27.86 23.55 -19.91
C PRO A 231 -28.99 23.61 -20.93
N VAL A 232 -28.96 22.72 -21.93
CA VAL A 232 -30.10 22.40 -22.80
C VAL A 232 -30.39 20.91 -22.67
N ASN A 233 -31.63 20.60 -22.31
CA ASN A 233 -32.19 19.25 -22.17
C ASN A 233 -32.39 18.57 -23.54
N GLY A 234 -32.21 17.25 -23.60
CA GLY A 234 -32.71 16.44 -24.71
C GLY A 234 -32.15 15.01 -24.77
N GLU A 235 -32.94 14.09 -24.24
CA GLU A 235 -33.14 12.70 -24.71
C GLU A 235 -32.18 11.54 -24.37
N GLU A 236 -32.88 10.43 -24.07
CA GLU A 236 -32.53 9.00 -24.08
C GLU A 236 -31.69 8.40 -22.94
N GLY A 237 -32.45 7.80 -22.02
CA GLY A 237 -32.04 6.92 -20.94
C GLY A 237 -30.95 5.92 -21.31
N GLN A 238 -29.79 6.11 -20.70
CA GLN A 238 -28.73 5.12 -20.66
C GLN A 238 -29.16 3.94 -19.77
N PRO A 239 -29.02 2.67 -20.21
CA PRO A 239 -29.37 1.53 -19.37
C PRO A 239 -28.52 1.55 -18.09
N PRO A 240 -29.08 1.21 -16.92
CA PRO A 240 -28.34 1.29 -15.66
C PRO A 240 -27.14 0.34 -15.74
N ALA A 241 -25.94 0.90 -15.62
CA ALA A 241 -24.70 0.15 -15.55
C ALA A 241 -24.85 -1.01 -14.54
N LYS A 242 -24.67 -2.25 -15.02
CA LYS A 242 -24.69 -3.45 -14.18
C LYS A 242 -23.72 -3.23 -13.01
N LYS A 243 -24.26 -3.08 -11.80
CA LYS A 243 -23.48 -3.09 -10.56
C LYS A 243 -22.69 -4.39 -10.54
N MET A 244 -21.36 -4.31 -10.68
CA MET A 244 -20.48 -5.45 -10.44
C MET A 244 -20.75 -5.92 -9.00
N LYS A 245 -21.36 -7.11 -8.86
CA LYS A 245 -21.67 -7.68 -7.56
C LYS A 245 -20.40 -7.68 -6.72
N MET A 246 -20.46 -7.10 -5.51
CA MET A 246 -19.37 -7.22 -4.54
C MET A 246 -19.02 -8.71 -4.42
N LYS A 247 -17.76 -9.08 -4.69
CA LYS A 247 -17.30 -10.46 -4.54
C LYS A 247 -17.67 -10.94 -3.14
N GLU A 248 -18.53 -11.95 -3.06
CA GLU A 248 -18.88 -12.58 -1.79
C GLU A 248 -17.60 -13.03 -1.07
N LYS A 249 -17.54 -12.79 0.25
CA LYS A 249 -16.36 -13.13 1.05
C LYS A 249 -16.21 -14.64 1.06
N LYS A 250 -15.06 -15.15 0.64
CA LYS A 250 -14.74 -16.60 0.66
C LYS A 250 -14.97 -17.14 2.08
N SER A 251 -15.82 -18.16 2.21
CA SER A 251 -16.02 -18.86 3.47
C SER A 251 -14.71 -19.52 3.90
N TYR A 252 -14.39 -19.43 5.19
CA TYR A 252 -13.21 -20.08 5.74
C TYR A 252 -13.42 -21.60 5.69
N THR A 253 -12.63 -22.28 4.87
CA THR A 253 -12.48 -23.73 4.88
C THR A 253 -11.19 -24.05 5.64
N PRO A 254 -11.24 -24.93 6.65
CA PRO A 254 -10.04 -25.33 7.40
C PRO A 254 -9.10 -26.21 6.56
N PHE A 255 -9.60 -26.78 5.46
CA PHE A 255 -8.80 -27.57 4.53
C PHE A 255 -8.17 -26.67 3.47
N PRO A 256 -6.84 -26.80 3.22
CA PRO A 256 -6.20 -26.08 2.13
C PRO A 256 -6.77 -26.58 0.78
N PRO A 257 -6.81 -25.73 -0.25
CA PRO A 257 -7.15 -26.18 -1.59
C PRO A 257 -6.09 -27.19 -2.09
N ALA A 258 -6.51 -28.10 -2.96
CA ALA A 258 -5.57 -29.02 -3.60
C ALA A 258 -4.46 -28.24 -4.32
N GLN A 259 -3.22 -28.72 -4.21
CA GLN A 259 -2.10 -28.16 -4.96
C GLN A 259 -2.37 -28.36 -6.46
N GLN A 260 -1.93 -27.40 -7.29
CA GLN A 260 -2.04 -27.60 -8.73
C GLN A 260 -1.09 -28.74 -9.13
N PRO A 261 -1.57 -29.77 -9.84
CA PRO A 261 -0.74 -30.91 -10.23
C PRO A 261 0.42 -30.44 -11.11
N SER A 262 1.59 -31.06 -10.95
CA SER A 262 2.75 -30.72 -11.78
C SER A 262 2.52 -31.15 -13.23
N LYS A 263 3.30 -30.61 -14.17
CA LYS A 263 3.25 -31.08 -15.57
C LYS A 263 3.55 -32.58 -15.68
N ILE A 264 4.36 -33.12 -14.77
CA ILE A 264 4.68 -34.55 -14.72
C ILE A 264 3.46 -35.34 -14.24
N ASP A 265 2.76 -34.86 -13.22
CA ASP A 265 1.55 -35.49 -12.71
C ASP A 265 0.44 -35.47 -13.75
N LEU A 266 0.26 -34.35 -14.46
CA LEU A 266 -0.69 -34.26 -15.57
C LEU A 266 -0.38 -35.25 -16.71
N GLN A 267 0.92 -35.49 -16.97
CA GLN A 267 1.37 -36.46 -17.97
C GLN A 267 1.25 -37.91 -17.48
N LEU A 268 1.44 -38.15 -16.18
CA LEU A 268 1.23 -39.45 -15.54
C LEU A 268 -0.26 -39.80 -15.53
N GLU A 269 -1.12 -38.85 -15.19
CA GLU A 269 -2.59 -38.96 -15.22
C GLU A 269 -3.12 -39.16 -16.64
N SER A 270 -2.58 -38.45 -17.64
CA SER A 270 -2.97 -38.62 -19.05
C SER A 270 -2.40 -39.91 -19.68
N GLY A 271 -1.49 -40.61 -18.98
CA GLY A 271 -0.76 -41.76 -19.49
C GLY A 271 0.23 -41.43 -20.62
N GLU A 272 0.33 -40.16 -21.02
CA GLU A 272 1.27 -39.71 -22.05
C GLU A 272 2.71 -39.78 -21.56
N TYR A 273 2.96 -39.77 -20.24
CA TYR A 273 4.30 -39.89 -19.69
C TYR A 273 4.99 -41.19 -20.12
N PHE A 274 4.23 -42.29 -20.18
CA PHE A 274 4.76 -43.62 -20.49
C PHE A 274 4.94 -43.90 -21.99
N LEU A 275 4.31 -43.10 -22.87
CA LEU A 275 4.41 -43.28 -24.32
C LEU A 275 5.78 -42.85 -24.86
N LYS A 276 6.36 -43.67 -25.73
CA LYS A 276 7.62 -43.33 -26.41
C LYS A 276 7.41 -42.16 -27.38
N PRO A 277 8.44 -41.34 -27.66
CA PRO A 277 8.31 -40.21 -28.58
C PRO A 277 7.73 -40.57 -29.96
N ARG A 278 8.05 -41.75 -30.48
CA ARG A 278 7.52 -42.26 -31.76
C ARG A 278 6.02 -42.58 -31.69
N GLU A 279 5.55 -43.14 -30.59
CA GLU A 279 4.14 -43.47 -30.36
C GLU A 279 3.30 -42.19 -30.16
N LYS A 280 3.89 -41.18 -29.50
CA LYS A 280 3.29 -39.84 -29.38
C LYS A 280 3.07 -39.19 -30.75
N GLN A 281 4.07 -39.25 -31.63
CA GLN A 281 3.99 -38.73 -32.99
C GLN A 281 2.92 -39.46 -33.81
N GLN A 282 2.85 -40.79 -33.74
CA GLN A 282 1.82 -41.58 -34.42
C GLN A 282 0.40 -41.19 -33.97
N ARG A 283 0.17 -41.10 -32.66
CA ARG A 283 -1.14 -40.69 -32.11
C ARG A 283 -1.50 -39.25 -32.51
N GLU A 284 -0.52 -38.35 -32.58
CA GLU A 284 -0.76 -36.98 -33.04
C GLU A 284 -1.08 -36.91 -34.54
N GLU A 285 -0.39 -37.68 -35.37
CA GLU A 285 -0.69 -37.80 -36.80
C GLU A 285 -2.07 -38.41 -37.07
N GLU A 286 -2.44 -39.46 -36.33
CA GLU A 286 -3.79 -40.05 -36.37
C GLU A 286 -4.85 -39.03 -35.95
N ARG A 287 -4.61 -38.28 -34.86
CA ARG A 287 -5.51 -37.19 -34.44
C ARG A 287 -5.63 -36.12 -35.52
N ARG A 288 -4.54 -35.76 -36.21
CA ARG A 288 -4.54 -34.78 -37.31
C ARG A 288 -5.31 -35.31 -38.52
N LYS A 289 -5.10 -36.57 -38.91
CA LYS A 289 -5.83 -37.23 -40.01
C LYS A 289 -7.33 -37.33 -39.69
N ALA A 290 -7.69 -37.69 -38.46
CA ALA A 290 -9.08 -37.74 -38.00
C ALA A 290 -9.74 -36.35 -38.04
N LYS A 291 -9.05 -35.30 -37.59
CA LYS A 291 -9.54 -33.91 -37.73
C LYS A 291 -9.74 -33.52 -39.18
N GLN A 292 -8.79 -33.86 -40.06
CA GLN A 292 -8.90 -33.59 -41.50
C GLN A 292 -10.11 -34.32 -42.11
N ALA A 293 -10.30 -35.60 -41.80
CA ALA A 293 -11.44 -36.39 -42.24
C ALA A 293 -12.79 -35.82 -41.73
N ALA A 294 -12.84 -35.38 -40.47
CA ALA A 294 -14.03 -34.75 -39.91
C ALA A 294 -14.38 -33.43 -40.63
N VAL A 295 -13.39 -32.58 -40.92
CA VAL A 295 -13.60 -31.33 -41.67
C VAL A 295 -14.03 -31.61 -43.10
N THR A 296 -13.44 -32.61 -43.76
CA THR A 296 -13.88 -32.98 -45.11
C THR A 296 -15.29 -33.51 -45.11
N ASN A 297 -15.68 -34.31 -44.12
CA ASN A 297 -17.04 -34.84 -43.99
C ASN A 297 -18.04 -33.72 -43.71
N ALA A 298 -17.75 -32.83 -42.75
CA ALA A 298 -18.59 -31.67 -42.46
C ALA A 298 -18.78 -30.77 -43.70
N ARG A 299 -17.71 -30.57 -44.50
CA ARG A 299 -17.79 -29.81 -45.75
C ARG A 299 -18.58 -30.54 -46.84
N GLN A 300 -18.52 -31.88 -46.88
CA GLN A 300 -19.34 -32.70 -47.77
C GLN A 300 -20.82 -32.66 -47.36
N GLU A 301 -21.10 -32.70 -46.06
CA GLU A 301 -22.44 -32.57 -45.48
C GLU A 301 -23.04 -31.18 -45.76
N GLU A 302 -22.27 -30.10 -45.56
CA GLU A 302 -22.69 -28.74 -45.90
C GLU A 302 -22.98 -28.59 -47.40
N ARG A 303 -22.14 -29.18 -48.27
CA ARG A 303 -22.39 -29.20 -49.72
C ARG A 303 -23.62 -30.02 -50.09
N ALA A 304 -23.87 -31.15 -49.42
CA ALA A 304 -25.04 -31.99 -49.64
C ALA A 304 -26.32 -31.28 -49.18
N GLN A 305 -26.27 -30.57 -48.05
CA GLN A 305 -27.37 -29.72 -47.58
C GLN A 305 -27.70 -28.59 -48.56
N ALA A 306 -26.69 -28.03 -49.23
CA ALA A 306 -26.90 -27.02 -50.28
C ALA A 306 -27.53 -27.58 -51.58
N PHE A 307 -27.53 -28.91 -51.77
CA PHE A 307 -28.09 -29.57 -52.95
C PHE A 307 -29.52 -30.10 -52.73
N ILE A 308 -30.02 -30.06 -51.49
CA ILE A 308 -31.41 -30.37 -51.17
C ILE A 308 -32.21 -29.06 -51.28
N ALA A 309 -33.25 -29.05 -52.11
CA ALA A 309 -34.11 -27.89 -52.24
C ALA A 309 -34.74 -27.55 -50.88
N PRO A 310 -34.75 -26.27 -50.46
CA PRO A 310 -35.40 -25.87 -49.22
C PRO A 310 -36.89 -26.20 -49.29
N GLU A 311 -37.45 -26.75 -48.21
CA GLU A 311 -38.86 -27.17 -48.16
C GLU A 311 -39.79 -25.96 -48.39
N GLU A 312 -40.54 -25.98 -49.49
CA GLU A 312 -41.55 -24.96 -49.78
C GLU A 312 -42.79 -25.20 -48.91
N GLY A 313 -43.11 -24.25 -48.02
CA GLY A 313 -44.38 -24.26 -47.29
C GLY A 313 -45.59 -24.13 -48.23
N PRO A 314 -46.79 -24.60 -47.85
CA PRO A 314 -47.93 -24.71 -48.76
C PRO A 314 -48.33 -23.37 -49.38
N ALA A 315 -48.53 -23.37 -50.70
CA ALA A 315 -48.89 -22.22 -51.52
C ALA A 315 -50.16 -21.52 -51.00
N ARG A 316 -50.07 -20.20 -50.81
CA ARG A 316 -51.18 -19.36 -50.35
C ARG A 316 -52.15 -19.08 -51.51
N ALA A 317 -53.39 -19.55 -51.41
CA ALA A 317 -54.49 -19.04 -52.21
C ALA A 317 -54.89 -17.64 -51.71
N ALA A 318 -54.97 -16.68 -52.63
CA ALA A 318 -55.49 -15.34 -52.38
C ALA A 318 -57.02 -15.32 -52.56
N VAL A 319 -57.74 -14.61 -51.67
CA VAL A 319 -58.76 -13.57 -51.97
C VAL A 319 -59.42 -13.12 -50.65
N GLY A 320 -59.34 -11.80 -50.40
CA GLY A 320 -60.17 -10.89 -49.57
C GLY A 320 -60.97 -11.37 -48.34
N VAL A 321 -60.76 -10.70 -47.20
CA VAL A 321 -61.74 -9.86 -46.45
C VAL A 321 -61.22 -9.59 -45.01
N ASP A 322 -61.25 -8.30 -44.66
CA ASP A 322 -61.29 -7.60 -43.36
C ASP A 322 -61.03 -8.33 -42.02
N GLY A 323 -60.22 -7.68 -41.16
CA GLY A 323 -60.44 -7.69 -39.70
C GLY A 323 -59.32 -8.25 -38.79
N GLY A 324 -58.60 -7.35 -38.10
CA GLY A 324 -58.35 -7.48 -36.65
C GLY A 324 -57.09 -8.17 -36.09
N LYS A 325 -56.08 -7.35 -35.76
CA LYS A 325 -55.34 -7.21 -34.47
C LYS A 325 -54.61 -8.41 -33.78
N LYS A 326 -53.39 -8.06 -33.28
CA LYS A 326 -52.55 -8.64 -32.19
C LYS A 326 -51.59 -9.78 -32.62
N GLU A 327 -50.36 -9.95 -32.13
CA GLU A 327 -49.62 -9.41 -30.96
C GLU A 327 -48.10 -9.59 -31.19
N LYS A 328 -47.27 -8.67 -30.67
CA LYS A 328 -45.78 -8.78 -30.67
C LYS A 328 -45.33 -9.97 -29.81
N LYS A 329 -44.66 -10.97 -30.38
CA LYS A 329 -43.92 -12.00 -29.62
C LYS A 329 -42.40 -11.81 -29.71
N LYS A 330 -41.87 -11.42 -28.55
CA LYS A 330 -40.48 -11.21 -28.11
C LYS A 330 -39.58 -12.41 -28.47
N ARG A 331 -38.47 -12.17 -29.20
CA ARG A 331 -37.40 -13.17 -29.38
C ARG A 331 -36.57 -13.25 -28.10
N LYS A 332 -36.65 -14.41 -27.45
CA LYS A 332 -35.82 -14.84 -26.32
C LYS A 332 -34.50 -15.38 -26.91
N ARG A 333 -33.35 -14.85 -26.47
CA ARG A 333 -32.05 -15.52 -26.65
C ARG A 333 -31.96 -16.54 -25.54
N ASP A 334 -31.90 -17.81 -25.89
CA ASP A 334 -31.54 -18.87 -24.95
C ASP A 334 -30.02 -19.02 -24.98
N ASP A 335 -29.40 -18.67 -23.85
CA ASP A 335 -28.06 -19.11 -23.46
C ASP A 335 -28.14 -20.63 -23.20
N ALA A 336 -27.24 -21.41 -23.81
CA ALA A 336 -27.05 -22.81 -23.50
C ALA A 336 -25.69 -22.98 -22.81
N ASP A 337 -25.76 -23.21 -21.50
CA ASP A 337 -24.68 -23.68 -20.65
C ASP A 337 -24.13 -25.02 -21.16
N GLY A 338 -22.80 -25.14 -21.11
CA GLY A 338 -22.09 -26.40 -21.28
C GLY A 338 -22.28 -27.31 -20.07
N ALA A 339 -22.38 -28.60 -20.35
CA ALA A 339 -22.04 -29.68 -19.44
C ALA A 339 -20.64 -30.20 -19.80
#